data_AF-A0A1B6DU20-F1
#
_entry.id   AF-A0A1B6DU20-F1
#
_cell.length_a   1.000
_cell.length_b   1.000
_cell.length_c   1.000
_cell.angle_alpha   90.00
_cell.angle_beta   90.00
_cell.angle_gamma   90.00
#
_symmetry.space_group_name_H-M   'P 1'
#
loop_
_entity.id
_entity.type
_entity.pdbx_description
1 polymer ?
#
loop_
_entity_poly.entity_id
_entity_poly.type
_entity_poly.pdbx_seq_one_letter_code
_entity_poly.pdbx_strand_id
1 'polypeptide(L)'
;KEFNDVIQKMWEERWGSINPYNLVTTEQYLEDMHHVLNDKALRKKAHSFLPYLFKAVDRDQSGSISVEEYKLFFQCLGLSNEAAVVSFNVIDENCDGRLSLKEFVKLGRDFFLTQEENKPSRMFWGPLVQ
;
A
#
# COMPACT_ATOMS: atom_id res chain seq x y z
N LYS A 1 15.45 6.50 -6.04
CA LYS A 1 14.87 7.57 -6.90
C LYS A 1 13.64 7.04 -7.62
N GLU A 2 13.72 5.88 -8.28
CA GLU A 2 12.58 5.27 -9.00
C GLU A 2 11.29 5.12 -8.18
N PHE A 3 11.36 4.69 -6.91
CA PHE A 3 10.16 4.56 -6.07
C PHE A 3 9.39 5.88 -5.88
N ASN A 4 10.09 6.97 -5.54
CA ASN A 4 9.46 8.28 -5.36
C ASN A 4 8.87 8.80 -6.68
N ASP A 5 9.54 8.57 -7.80
CA ASP A 5 9.04 8.99 -9.12
C ASP A 5 7.76 8.23 -9.49
N VAL A 6 7.67 6.95 -9.12
CA VAL A 6 6.51 6.10 -9.37
C VAL A 6 5.34 6.49 -8.46
N ILE A 7 5.58 6.77 -7.18
CA ILE A 7 4.55 7.29 -6.27
C ILE A 7 4.07 8.68 -6.71
N GLN A 8 4.97 9.56 -7.13
CA GLN A 8 4.62 10.87 -7.64
C GLN A 8 3.74 10.76 -8.88
N LYS A 9 4.09 9.90 -9.85
CA LYS A 9 3.24 9.66 -11.03
C LYS A 9 1.87 9.11 -10.65
N MET A 10 1.80 8.15 -9.73
CA MET A 10 0.52 7.62 -9.25
C MET A 10 -0.33 8.70 -8.57
N TRP A 11 0.30 9.58 -7.80
CA TRP A 11 -0.36 10.72 -7.17
C TRP A 11 -0.91 11.68 -8.23
N GLU A 12 -0.09 12.04 -9.21
CA GLU A 12 -0.47 12.94 -10.30
C GLU A 12 -1.58 12.36 -11.19
N GLU A 13 -1.57 11.05 -11.47
CA GLU A 13 -2.64 10.38 -12.20
C GLU A 13 -3.97 10.38 -11.44
N ARG A 14 -3.93 10.32 -10.11
CA ARG A 14 -5.13 10.17 -9.28
C ARG A 14 -5.71 11.48 -8.78
N TRP A 15 -4.86 12.43 -8.40
CA TRP A 15 -5.23 13.71 -7.80
C TRP A 15 -4.69 14.94 -8.56
N GLY A 16 -3.91 14.74 -9.64
CA GLY A 16 -3.30 15.84 -10.39
C GLY A 16 -1.98 16.34 -9.80
N SER A 17 -1.38 17.34 -10.45
CA SER A 17 -0.09 17.91 -10.03
C SER A 17 -0.15 18.47 -8.61
N ILE A 18 0.86 18.17 -7.80
CA ILE A 18 1.03 18.78 -6.47
C ILE A 18 1.39 20.25 -6.67
N ASN A 19 0.45 21.15 -6.43
CA ASN A 19 0.67 22.60 -6.50
C ASN A 19 -0.14 23.31 -5.39
N PRO A 20 0.16 24.58 -5.07
CA PRO A 20 -0.50 25.30 -3.97
C PRO A 20 -2.02 25.41 -4.09
N TYR A 21 -2.57 25.22 -5.29
CA TYR A 21 -4.00 25.28 -5.58
C TYR A 21 -4.65 23.89 -5.69
N ASN A 22 -3.86 22.82 -5.59
CA ASN A 22 -4.29 21.43 -5.69
C ASN A 22 -3.67 20.61 -4.54
N LEU A 23 -3.84 21.12 -3.32
CA LEU A 23 -3.47 20.43 -2.09
C LEU A 23 -4.64 19.54 -1.67
N VAL A 24 -4.41 18.23 -1.67
CA VAL A 24 -5.35 17.27 -1.10
C VAL A 24 -5.14 17.27 0.41
N THR A 25 -6.14 17.75 1.17
CA THR A 25 -6.10 17.68 2.63
C THR A 25 -6.43 16.28 3.11
N THR A 26 -6.12 16.00 4.38
CA THR A 26 -6.50 14.74 5.05
C THR A 26 -8.01 14.51 5.00
N GLU A 27 -8.80 15.55 5.23
CA GLU A 27 -10.27 15.50 5.23
C GLU A 27 -10.79 15.16 3.84
N GLN A 28 -10.30 15.87 2.81
CA GLN A 28 -10.71 15.63 1.41
C GLN A 28 -10.37 14.20 0.99
N TYR A 29 -9.18 13.71 1.32
CA TYR A 29 -8.78 12.33 1.03
C TYR A 29 -9.72 11.31 1.71
N LEU A 30 -10.08 11.56 2.98
CA LEU A 30 -10.97 10.67 3.73
C LEU A 30 -12.39 10.68 3.15
N GLU A 31 -12.92 11.83 2.76
CA GLU A 31 -14.22 11.93 2.09
C GLU A 31 -14.22 11.19 0.75
N ASP A 32 -13.21 11.41 -0.09
CA ASP A 32 -13.06 10.72 -1.37
C ASP A 32 -12.98 9.20 -1.19
N MET A 33 -12.18 8.75 -0.21
CA MET A 33 -12.09 7.32 0.12
C MET A 33 -13.40 6.76 0.66
N HIS A 34 -14.13 7.52 1.48
CA HIS A 34 -15.44 7.11 1.98
C HIS A 34 -16.44 6.92 0.82
N HIS A 35 -16.47 7.85 -0.13
CA HIS A 35 -17.28 7.71 -1.34
C HIS A 35 -16.88 6.50 -2.18
N VAL A 36 -15.57 6.30 -2.41
CA VAL A 36 -15.04 5.15 -3.17
C VAL A 36 -15.40 3.82 -2.52
N LEU A 37 -15.34 3.72 -1.19
CA LEU A 37 -15.64 2.49 -0.46
C LEU A 37 -17.14 2.18 -0.36
N ASN A 38 -17.99 3.21 -0.35
CA ASN A 38 -19.45 3.06 -0.33
C ASN A 38 -20.04 2.65 -1.68
N ASP A 39 -19.41 3.02 -2.80
CA ASP A 39 -19.84 2.61 -4.14
C ASP A 39 -19.31 1.20 -4.47
N LYS A 40 -20.21 0.24 -4.77
CA LYS A 40 -19.83 -1.15 -5.08
C LYS A 40 -18.87 -1.30 -6.28
N ALA A 41 -18.98 -0.43 -7.28
CA ALA A 41 -18.13 -0.46 -8.46
C ALA A 41 -16.76 0.18 -8.19
N LEU A 42 -16.73 1.30 -7.47
CA LEU A 42 -15.49 2.00 -7.11
C LEU A 42 -14.71 1.30 -5.99
N ARG A 43 -15.40 0.60 -5.08
CA ARG A 43 -14.78 -0.22 -4.03
C ARG A 43 -13.84 -1.29 -4.60
N LYS A 44 -14.17 -1.85 -5.78
CA LYS A 44 -13.29 -2.78 -6.51
C LYS A 44 -12.06 -2.10 -7.11
N LYS A 45 -12.06 -0.78 -7.23
CA LYS A 45 -10.94 0.04 -7.71
C LYS A 45 -10.12 0.66 -6.58
N ALA A 46 -10.54 0.54 -5.30
CA ALA A 46 -9.79 1.08 -4.17
C ALA A 46 -8.34 0.54 -4.12
N HIS A 47 -8.15 -0.74 -4.45
CA HIS A 47 -6.85 -1.41 -4.48
C HIS A 47 -6.15 -1.34 -5.85
N SER A 48 -6.64 -0.54 -6.82
CA SER A 48 -6.12 -0.58 -8.21
C SER A 48 -4.66 -0.15 -8.33
N PHE A 49 -4.16 0.61 -7.36
CA PHE A 49 -2.77 1.08 -7.33
C PHE A 49 -1.80 0.07 -6.71
N LEU A 50 -2.29 -0.94 -5.95
CA LEU A 50 -1.43 -1.93 -5.30
C LEU A 50 -0.52 -2.71 -6.26
N PRO A 51 -0.96 -3.13 -7.47
CA PRO A 51 -0.06 -3.79 -8.42
C PRO A 51 1.05 -2.88 -8.94
N TYR A 52 0.80 -1.57 -9.05
CA TYR A 52 1.81 -0.60 -9.47
C TYR A 52 2.83 -0.37 -8.34
N LEU A 53 2.33 -0.29 -7.11
CA LEU A 53 3.16 -0.24 -5.92
C LEU A 53 4.06 -1.47 -5.79
N PHE A 54 3.50 -2.67 -6.00
CA PHE A 54 4.27 -3.91 -5.99
C PHE A 54 5.46 -3.85 -6.95
N LYS A 55 5.22 -3.43 -8.20
CA LYS A 55 6.29 -3.25 -9.20
C LYS A 55 7.31 -2.19 -8.83
N ALA A 56 6.92 -1.19 -8.04
CA ALA A 56 7.84 -0.16 -7.57
C ALA A 56 8.75 -0.67 -6.44
N VAL A 57 8.28 -1.65 -5.66
CA VAL A 57 9.01 -2.28 -4.57
C VAL A 57 9.89 -3.43 -5.06
N ASP A 58 9.39 -4.24 -6.00
CA ASP A 58 10.10 -5.32 -6.71
C ASP A 58 11.18 -4.71 -7.63
N ARG A 59 12.32 -4.36 -7.03
CA ARG A 59 13.38 -3.59 -7.68
C ARG A 59 14.19 -4.47 -8.61
N ASP A 60 14.39 -5.73 -8.22
CA ASP A 60 15.10 -6.70 -9.04
C ASP A 60 14.21 -7.32 -10.14
N GLN A 61 12.91 -6.98 -10.17
CA GLN A 61 11.91 -7.50 -11.11
C GLN A 61 11.85 -9.03 -11.08
N SER A 62 12.12 -9.63 -9.91
CA SER A 62 12.02 -11.07 -9.71
C SER A 62 10.58 -11.58 -9.76
N GLY A 63 9.59 -10.67 -9.67
CA GLY A 63 8.18 -11.00 -9.58
C GLY A 63 7.73 -11.36 -8.16
N SER A 64 8.60 -11.16 -7.17
CA SER A 64 8.38 -11.43 -5.75
C SER A 64 9.08 -10.37 -4.92
N ILE A 65 8.47 -9.88 -3.85
CA ILE A 65 9.14 -8.93 -2.96
C ILE A 65 9.89 -9.71 -1.88
N SER A 66 11.20 -9.50 -1.81
CA SER A 66 12.04 -10.01 -0.71
C SER A 66 11.83 -9.21 0.59
N VAL A 67 12.21 -9.80 1.73
CA VAL A 67 12.20 -9.10 3.02
C VAL A 67 13.03 -7.82 2.97
N GLU A 68 14.16 -7.84 2.28
CA GLU A 68 15.07 -6.71 2.14
C GLU A 68 14.44 -5.56 1.35
N GLU A 69 13.78 -5.87 0.23
CA GLU A 69 13.05 -4.87 -0.56
C GLU A 69 11.86 -4.30 0.22
N TYR A 70 11.16 -5.15 0.97
CA TYR A 70 10.04 -4.72 1.81
C TYR A 70 10.50 -3.79 2.95
N LYS A 71 11.64 -4.09 3.58
CA LYS A 71 12.26 -3.20 4.59
C LYS A 71 12.63 -1.84 3.99
N LEU A 72 13.27 -1.83 2.81
CA LEU A 72 13.61 -0.59 2.13
C LEU A 72 12.37 0.25 1.79
N PHE A 73 11.29 -0.41 1.39
CA PHE A 73 10.00 0.23 1.15
C PHE A 73 9.45 0.86 2.44
N PHE A 74 9.44 0.15 3.56
CA PHE A 74 9.00 0.70 4.85
C PHE A 74 9.86 1.87 5.31
N GLN A 75 11.18 1.80 5.12
CA GLN A 75 12.07 2.93 5.41
C GLN A 75 11.73 4.17 4.58
N CYS A 76 11.34 3.99 3.30
CA CYS A 76 10.90 5.10 2.44
C CYS A 76 9.59 5.73 2.92
N LEU A 77 8.75 4.97 3.63
CA LEU A 77 7.54 5.47 4.31
C LEU A 77 7.83 6.08 5.69
N GLY A 78 9.08 6.07 6.15
CA GLY A 78 9.47 6.52 7.49
C GLY A 78 9.16 5.52 8.61
N LEU A 79 8.88 4.27 8.28
CA LEU A 79 8.59 3.19 9.23
C LEU A 79 9.85 2.40 9.60
N SER A 80 9.81 1.74 10.76
CA SER A 80 10.95 0.97 11.26
C SER A 80 11.08 -0.40 10.56
N ASN A 81 12.31 -0.96 10.57
CA ASN A 81 12.56 -2.28 9.99
C ASN A 81 11.83 -3.39 10.75
N GLU A 82 11.64 -3.22 12.06
CA GLU A 82 10.95 -4.17 12.91
C GLU A 82 9.46 -4.24 12.52
N ALA A 83 8.83 -3.09 12.28
CA ALA A 83 7.47 -3.02 11.75
C ALA A 83 7.38 -3.71 10.38
N ALA A 84 8.36 -3.48 9.50
CA ALA A 84 8.40 -4.12 8.19
C ALA A 84 8.45 -5.66 8.29
N VAL A 85 9.27 -6.21 9.19
CA VAL A 85 9.38 -7.68 9.39
C VAL A 85 8.08 -8.26 9.94
N VAL A 86 7.44 -7.58 10.90
CA VAL A 86 6.15 -8.02 11.44
C VAL A 86 5.09 -8.04 10.34
N SER A 87 4.98 -6.95 9.57
CA SER A 87 4.05 -6.84 8.45
C SER A 87 4.33 -7.87 7.36
N PHE A 88 5.61 -8.11 7.04
CA PHE A 88 6.02 -9.11 6.06
C PHE A 88 5.55 -10.51 6.45
N ASN A 89 5.86 -10.95 7.68
CA ASN A 89 5.48 -12.27 8.18
C ASN A 89 3.96 -12.46 8.22
N VAL A 90 3.21 -11.37 8.32
CA VAL A 90 1.75 -11.37 8.31
C VAL A 90 1.18 -11.51 6.89
N ILE A 91 1.87 -10.97 5.88
CA ILE A 91 1.46 -11.07 4.46
C ILE A 91 1.91 -12.42 3.86
N ASP A 92 3.06 -12.93 4.28
CA ASP A 92 3.66 -14.20 3.84
C ASP A 92 2.88 -15.42 4.41
N GLU A 93 1.65 -15.62 3.92
CA GLU A 93 0.76 -16.71 4.36
C GLU A 93 1.35 -18.10 4.09
N ASN A 94 2.17 -18.24 3.04
CA ASN A 94 2.77 -19.51 2.65
C ASN A 94 4.14 -19.75 3.31
N CYS A 95 4.70 -18.74 4.00
CA CYS A 95 5.99 -18.76 4.68
C CYS A 95 7.16 -19.16 3.76
N ASP A 96 7.09 -18.78 2.47
CA ASP A 96 8.15 -19.04 1.49
C ASP A 96 9.28 -17.99 1.54
N GLY A 97 9.13 -16.97 2.40
CA GLY A 97 10.10 -15.90 2.60
C GLY A 97 10.06 -14.83 1.50
N ARG A 98 9.02 -14.82 0.67
CA ARG A 98 8.80 -13.87 -0.42
C ARG A 98 7.33 -13.47 -0.48
N LEU A 99 7.04 -12.23 -0.88
CA LEU A 99 5.66 -11.82 -1.12
C LEU A 99 5.36 -11.88 -2.60
N SER A 100 4.44 -12.76 -2.98
CA SER A 100 3.90 -12.76 -4.33
C SER A 100 2.95 -11.58 -4.54
N LEU A 101 2.76 -11.17 -5.80
CA LEU A 101 1.77 -10.16 -6.17
C LEU A 101 0.37 -10.50 -5.64
N LYS A 102 0.02 -11.79 -5.59
CA LYS A 102 -1.29 -12.25 -5.12
C LYS A 102 -1.46 -12.01 -3.63
N GLU A 103 -0.48 -12.36 -2.81
CA GLU A 103 -0.51 -12.14 -1.35
C GLU A 103 -0.55 -10.65 -1.03
N PHE A 104 0.30 -9.86 -1.69
CA PHE A 104 0.34 -8.41 -1.51
C PHE A 104 -0.99 -7.73 -1.85
N VAL A 105 -1.58 -8.05 -3.00
CA VAL A 105 -2.86 -7.45 -3.43
C VAL A 105 -4.02 -7.96 -2.58
N LYS A 106 -4.01 -9.23 -2.17
CA LYS A 106 -5.04 -9.81 -1.29
C LYS A 106 -5.10 -9.07 0.05
N LEU A 107 -3.95 -8.95 0.74
CA LEU A 107 -3.93 -8.32 2.05
C LEU A 107 -4.20 -6.82 1.99
N GLY A 108 -3.64 -6.12 0.99
CA GLY A 108 -3.90 -4.71 0.80
C GLY A 108 -5.36 -4.42 0.41
N ARG A 109 -6.00 -5.31 -0.38
CA ARG A 109 -7.46 -5.25 -0.60
C ARG A 109 -8.21 -5.40 0.71
N ASP A 110 -7.86 -6.38 1.53
CA ASP A 110 -8.53 -6.64 2.79
C ASP A 110 -8.37 -5.47 3.78
N PHE A 111 -7.26 -4.73 3.73
CA PHE A 111 -7.05 -3.50 4.51
C PHE A 111 -8.10 -2.43 4.19
N PHE A 112 -8.36 -2.15 2.90
CA PHE A 112 -9.35 -1.15 2.50
C PHE A 112 -10.79 -1.63 2.66
N LEU A 113 -11.03 -2.93 2.55
CA LEU A 113 -12.40 -3.46 2.47
C LEU A 113 -12.95 -3.96 3.80
N THR A 114 -12.09 -4.30 4.76
CA THR A 114 -12.51 -4.89 6.03
C THR A 114 -12.42 -3.86 7.15
N GLN A 115 -13.49 -3.73 7.95
CA GLN A 115 -13.51 -2.94 9.18
C GLN A 115 -13.24 -3.79 10.44
N GLU A 116 -13.00 -5.09 10.27
CA GLU A 116 -12.73 -6.00 11.38
C GLU A 116 -11.36 -5.71 12.01
N GLU A 117 -11.40 -5.45 13.31
CA GLU A 117 -10.26 -4.97 14.06
C GLU A 117 -9.15 -6.02 14.25
N ASN A 118 -9.52 -7.30 14.15
CA ASN A 118 -8.64 -8.44 14.44
C ASN A 118 -7.93 -8.99 13.21
N LYS A 119 -8.12 -8.41 12.02
CA LYS A 119 -7.50 -8.96 10.81
C LYS A 119 -6.04 -8.53 10.66
N PRO A 120 -5.18 -9.46 10.20
CA PRO A 120 -3.77 -9.18 9.89
C PRO A 120 -3.57 -8.04 8.90
N SER A 121 -4.59 -7.75 8.06
CA SER A 121 -4.56 -6.66 7.09
C SER A 121 -4.26 -5.30 7.70
N ARG A 122 -4.59 -5.03 8.98
CA ARG A 122 -4.27 -3.75 9.66
C ARG A 122 -2.78 -3.45 9.70
N MET A 123 -1.93 -4.47 9.68
CA MET A 123 -0.48 -4.33 9.72
C MET A 123 0.13 -4.04 8.35
N PHE A 124 -0.66 -4.02 7.26
CA PHE A 124 -0.14 -3.88 5.90
C PHE A 124 0.70 -2.60 5.68
N TRP A 125 0.35 -1.50 6.35
CA TRP A 125 1.07 -0.22 6.30
C TRP A 125 1.87 0.07 7.57
N GLY A 126 2.22 -0.97 8.33
CA GLY A 126 2.85 -0.83 9.65
C GLY A 126 1.85 -0.51 10.77
N PRO A 127 2.35 -0.18 11.97
CA PRO A 127 1.49 0.18 13.09
C PRO A 127 0.67 1.42 12.76
N LEU A 128 -0.64 1.33 12.96
CA LEU A 128 -1.55 2.47 12.74
C LEU A 128 -1.17 3.62 13.69
N VAL A 129 -1.07 4.82 13.14
CA VAL A 129 -0.93 6.06 13.91
C VAL A 129 -2.10 6.19 14.88
N GLN A 130 -1.79 6.46 16.16
CA GLN A 130 -2.75 6.75 17.21
C GLN A 130 -3.29 8.17 17.11
#